data_AF-A0A832XNI1-F1
#
_entry.id   AF-A0A832XNI1-F1
#
_cell.length_a   1.000
_cell.length_b   1.000
_cell.length_c   1.000
_cell.angle_alpha   90.00
_cell.angle_beta   90.00
_cell.angle_gamma   90.00
#
_symmetry.space_group_name_H-M   'P 1'
#
loop_
_entity.id
_entity.type
_entity.pdbx_description
1 polymer ?
#
loop_
_entity_poly.entity_id
_entity_poly.type
_entity_poly.pdbx_seq_one_letter_code
_entity_poly.pdbx_strand_id
1 'polypeptide(L)'
;MPRHAKKASHARARKAPKYDFTGTTIGWEPLPTQLKIVFIFSALGLVISLFSIRTIVASGINLFGLQLVGSSAAIATIVLGWVGLGLLLYGMWYRESWTWQYGMGYFGLIVVLNRILAIPSAAAQSGAVGAAYTGWVFGILVNIALAYFIYKNKDYFGGRSFRF
;
A
#
# COMPACT_ATOMS: atom_id res chain seq x y z
N MET A 1 42.92 -53.98 13.00
CA MET A 1 41.55 -53.50 13.28
C MET A 1 41.51 -53.06 14.73
N PRO A 2 41.02 -51.85 15.04
CA PRO A 2 39.59 -51.62 15.18
C PRO A 2 39.07 -50.40 14.39
N ARG A 3 37.82 -50.52 13.94
CA ARG A 3 37.06 -49.50 13.20
C ARG A 3 36.49 -48.49 14.20
N HIS A 4 36.93 -47.24 14.15
CA HIS A 4 36.22 -46.15 14.82
C HIS A 4 34.98 -45.78 13.99
N ALA A 5 33.82 -45.97 14.62
CA ALA A 5 32.51 -45.70 14.08
C ALA A 5 32.37 -44.23 13.65
N LYS A 6 32.00 -44.01 12.38
CA LYS A 6 31.54 -42.72 11.86
C LYS A 6 30.33 -42.28 12.70
N LYS A 7 30.46 -41.15 13.42
CA LYS A 7 29.32 -40.45 13.99
C LYS A 7 28.39 -40.06 12.84
N ALA A 8 27.20 -40.67 12.80
CA ALA A 8 26.13 -40.26 11.91
C ALA A 8 25.72 -38.84 12.31
N SER A 9 26.12 -37.86 11.51
CA SER A 9 25.58 -36.52 11.58
C SER A 9 24.09 -36.61 11.23
N HIS A 10 23.22 -36.46 12.23
CA HIS A 10 21.81 -36.16 12.02
C HIS A 10 21.68 -34.78 11.36
N ALA A 11 22.00 -34.71 10.07
CA ALA A 11 21.55 -33.63 9.22
C ALA A 11 20.03 -33.79 9.14
N ARG A 12 19.30 -33.00 9.93
CA ARG A 12 17.86 -32.80 9.71
C ARG A 12 17.70 -32.48 8.24
N ALA A 13 17.09 -33.38 7.49
CA ALA A 13 16.65 -33.12 6.13
C ALA A 13 15.71 -31.91 6.20
N ARG A 14 16.26 -30.71 5.95
CA ARG A 14 15.46 -29.52 5.69
C ARG A 14 14.68 -29.88 4.44
N LYS A 15 13.38 -30.13 4.57
CA LYS A 15 12.50 -30.37 3.43
C LYS A 15 12.78 -29.24 2.43
N ALA A 16 13.15 -29.61 1.21
CA ALA A 16 13.41 -28.64 0.16
C ALA A 16 12.17 -27.73 0.04
N PRO A 17 12.34 -26.40 -0.10
CA PRO A 17 11.22 -25.50 -0.35
C PRO A 17 10.45 -26.01 -1.57
N LYS A 18 9.15 -26.24 -1.41
CA LYS A 18 8.28 -26.57 -2.54
C LYS A 18 8.16 -25.31 -3.37
N TYR A 19 8.38 -25.39 -4.68
CA TYR A 19 8.21 -24.26 -5.58
C TYR A 19 6.94 -24.43 -6.39
N ASP A 20 6.18 -23.36 -6.60
CA ASP A 20 5.08 -23.31 -7.57
C ASP A 20 5.66 -23.31 -9.00
N PHE A 21 4.82 -23.51 -10.02
CA PHE A 21 5.16 -23.40 -11.43
C PHE A 21 5.83 -22.06 -11.80
N THR A 22 5.68 -21.05 -10.93
CA THR A 22 6.33 -19.72 -11.02
C THR A 22 7.72 -19.64 -10.36
N GLY A 23 8.21 -20.71 -9.73
CA GLY A 23 9.50 -20.72 -9.01
C GLY A 23 9.46 -20.00 -7.66
N THR A 24 8.28 -19.71 -7.11
CA THR A 24 8.09 -19.12 -5.78
C THR A 24 7.89 -20.21 -4.73
N THR A 25 8.40 -20.04 -3.51
CA THR A 25 8.21 -21.06 -2.47
C THR A 25 6.73 -21.15 -2.07
N ILE A 26 6.13 -22.33 -2.23
CA ILE A 26 4.81 -22.70 -1.72
C ILE A 26 4.89 -22.74 -0.20
N GLY A 27 4.48 -21.65 0.44
CA GLY A 27 4.47 -21.49 1.89
C GLY A 27 4.20 -20.05 2.31
N TRP A 28 3.93 -19.84 3.60
CA TRP A 28 3.79 -18.51 4.21
C TRP A 28 5.15 -17.81 4.23
N GLU A 29 5.50 -17.10 3.16
CA GLU A 29 6.67 -16.22 3.19
C GLU A 29 6.28 -14.91 3.92
N PRO A 30 7.13 -14.37 4.79
CA PRO A 30 6.84 -13.08 5.41
C PRO A 30 6.93 -11.96 4.38
N LEU A 31 6.02 -10.99 4.45
CA LEU A 31 6.15 -9.73 3.69
C LEU A 31 7.52 -9.10 3.97
N PRO A 32 8.26 -8.63 2.95
CA PRO A 32 9.44 -7.79 3.13
C PRO A 32 9.16 -6.60 4.06
N THR A 33 10.15 -6.15 4.84
CA THR A 33 9.96 -5.07 5.83
C THR A 33 9.30 -3.83 5.23
N GLN A 34 9.69 -3.44 4.01
CA GLN A 34 9.09 -2.29 3.31
C GLN A 34 7.61 -2.51 3.00
N LEU A 35 7.22 -3.71 2.56
CA LEU A 35 5.82 -4.04 2.29
C LEU A 35 5.01 -4.18 3.58
N LYS A 36 5.61 -4.58 4.71
CA LYS A 36 4.94 -4.50 6.01
C LYS A 36 4.57 -3.07 6.38
N ILE A 37 5.47 -2.10 6.12
CA ILE A 37 5.19 -0.68 6.35
C ILE A 37 4.00 -0.25 5.49
N VAL A 38 4.01 -0.57 4.20
CA VAL A 38 2.88 -0.24 3.29
C VAL A 38 1.58 -0.86 3.79
N PHE A 39 1.61 -2.11 4.23
CA PHE A 39 0.43 -2.81 4.75
C PHE A 39 -0.12 -2.11 6.00
N ILE A 40 0.75 -1.81 6.97
CA ILE A 40 0.36 -1.14 8.22
C ILE A 40 -0.21 0.25 7.93
N PHE A 41 0.45 1.06 7.09
CA PHE A 41 -0.04 2.39 6.72
C PHE A 41 -1.39 2.33 6.01
N SER A 42 -1.58 1.35 5.13
CA SER A 42 -2.86 1.17 4.40
C SER A 42 -3.98 0.73 5.35
N ALA A 43 -3.70 -0.21 6.25
CA ALA A 43 -4.65 -0.67 7.26
C ALA A 43 -5.03 0.46 8.23
N LEU A 44 -4.05 1.23 8.72
CA LEU A 44 -4.32 2.40 9.55
C LEU A 44 -5.13 3.46 8.79
N GLY A 45 -4.83 3.70 7.52
CA GLY A 45 -5.59 4.61 6.67
C GLY A 45 -7.07 4.19 6.55
N LEU A 46 -7.33 2.90 6.38
CA LEU A 46 -8.68 2.34 6.33
C LEU A 46 -9.41 2.55 7.67
N VAL A 47 -8.75 2.28 8.80
CA VAL A 47 -9.31 2.52 10.14
C VAL A 47 -9.56 4.01 10.40
N ILE A 48 -8.65 4.90 10.00
CA ILE A 48 -8.85 6.36 10.15
C ILE A 48 -10.04 6.84 9.31
N SER A 49 -10.21 6.27 8.10
CA SER A 49 -11.32 6.65 7.20
C SER A 49 -12.69 6.40 7.84
N LEU A 50 -12.83 5.34 8.64
CA LEU A 50 -14.04 5.04 9.40
C LEU A 50 -14.45 6.15 10.35
N PHE A 51 -13.51 6.58 11.18
CA PHE A 51 -13.77 7.61 12.19
C PHE A 51 -13.91 9.01 11.56
N SER A 52 -13.39 9.19 10.35
CA SER A 52 -13.38 10.48 9.66
C SER A 52 -14.60 10.71 8.76
N ILE A 53 -15.43 9.69 8.47
CA ILE A 53 -16.58 9.82 7.55
C ILE A 53 -17.52 10.96 7.96
N ARG A 54 -17.85 11.08 9.25
CA ARG A 54 -18.78 12.13 9.72
C ARG A 54 -18.21 13.52 9.46
N THR A 55 -16.93 13.71 9.77
CA THR A 55 -16.22 14.97 9.53
C THR A 55 -16.16 15.27 8.03
N ILE A 56 -15.83 14.28 7.21
CA ILE A 56 -15.74 14.39 5.75
C ILE A 56 -17.08 14.76 5.12
N VAL A 57 -18.19 14.21 5.58
CA VAL A 57 -19.53 14.57 5.08
C VAL A 57 -19.84 16.04 5.34
N ALA A 58 -19.42 16.56 6.51
CA ALA A 58 -19.64 17.94 6.91
C ALA A 58 -18.69 18.94 6.23
N SER A 59 -17.38 18.60 6.14
CA SER A 59 -16.36 19.48 5.56
C SER A 59 -16.20 19.32 4.04
N GLY A 60 -16.70 18.22 3.48
CA GLY A 60 -16.41 17.78 2.13
C GLY A 60 -14.99 17.25 1.93
N ILE A 61 -14.72 16.75 0.72
CA ILE A 61 -13.39 16.36 0.25
C ILE A 61 -13.12 16.94 -1.13
N ASN A 62 -11.86 17.24 -1.42
CA ASN A 62 -11.42 17.56 -2.77
C ASN A 62 -11.00 16.28 -3.50
N LEU A 63 -11.56 16.07 -4.69
CA LEU A 63 -11.16 15.05 -5.64
C LEU A 63 -10.83 15.69 -6.99
N PHE A 64 -9.57 15.64 -7.37
CA PHE A 64 -9.04 16.17 -8.64
C PHE A 64 -9.46 17.63 -8.89
N GLY A 65 -9.48 18.45 -7.84
CA GLY A 65 -9.89 19.86 -7.90
C GLY A 65 -11.40 20.11 -7.80
N LEU A 66 -12.23 19.06 -7.75
CA LEU A 66 -13.67 19.17 -7.48
C LEU A 66 -13.95 18.97 -5.99
N GLN A 67 -14.63 19.95 -5.38
CA GLN A 67 -15.11 19.85 -4.01
C GLN A 67 -16.40 19.02 -3.97
N LEU A 68 -16.33 17.83 -3.37
CA LEU A 68 -17.48 17.01 -3.05
C LEU A 68 -17.96 17.29 -1.62
N VAL A 69 -19.27 17.27 -1.41
CA VAL A 69 -19.91 17.56 -0.11
C VAL A 69 -21.11 16.64 0.11
N GLY A 70 -21.45 16.39 1.38
CA GLY A 70 -22.59 15.54 1.74
C GLY A 70 -22.39 14.08 1.32
N SER A 71 -23.42 13.47 0.74
CA SER A 71 -23.41 12.05 0.37
C SER A 71 -22.36 11.69 -0.69
N SER A 72 -22.03 12.62 -1.61
CA SER A 72 -21.01 12.37 -2.64
C SER A 72 -19.61 12.24 -2.03
N ALA A 73 -19.31 13.05 -1.01
CA ALA A 73 -18.06 12.96 -0.24
C ALA A 73 -17.97 11.63 0.54
N ALA A 74 -19.08 11.17 1.13
CA ALA A 74 -19.14 9.86 1.79
C ALA A 74 -18.85 8.72 0.81
N ILE A 75 -19.56 8.69 -0.32
CA ILE A 75 -19.42 7.64 -1.34
C ILE A 75 -17.98 7.58 -1.83
N ALA A 76 -17.40 8.74 -2.19
CA ALA A 76 -16.02 8.78 -2.64
C ALA A 76 -15.02 8.32 -1.57
N THR A 77 -15.25 8.67 -0.29
CA THR A 77 -14.40 8.20 0.81
C THR A 77 -14.48 6.69 0.99
N ILE A 78 -15.67 6.11 0.85
CA ILE A 78 -15.86 4.66 0.90
C ILE A 78 -15.17 4.00 -0.30
N VAL A 79 -15.35 4.51 -1.51
CA VAL A 79 -14.74 3.93 -2.71
C VAL A 79 -13.21 4.04 -2.65
N LEU A 80 -12.66 5.22 -2.37
CA LEU A 80 -11.22 5.42 -2.37
C LEU A 80 -10.53 4.85 -1.12
N GLY A 81 -11.16 4.99 0.04
CA GLY A 81 -10.64 4.47 1.30
C GLY A 81 -10.85 2.97 1.39
N TRP A 82 -12.11 2.53 1.51
CA TRP A 82 -12.42 1.14 1.79
C TRP A 82 -12.23 0.21 0.62
N VAL A 83 -12.83 0.52 -0.53
CA VAL A 83 -12.71 -0.36 -1.70
C VAL A 83 -11.28 -0.29 -2.23
N GLY A 84 -10.70 0.92 -2.30
CA GLY A 84 -9.35 1.14 -2.79
C GLY A 84 -8.26 0.49 -1.93
N LEU A 85 -8.16 0.89 -0.65
CA LEU A 85 -7.16 0.30 0.25
C LEU A 85 -7.46 -1.16 0.56
N GLY A 86 -8.74 -1.55 0.64
CA GLY A 86 -9.14 -2.94 0.85
C GLY A 86 -8.65 -3.85 -0.28
N LEU A 87 -8.81 -3.40 -1.54
CA LEU A 87 -8.30 -4.13 -2.70
C LEU A 87 -6.77 -4.20 -2.70
N LEU A 88 -6.09 -3.11 -2.31
CA LEU A 88 -4.63 -3.13 -2.15
C LEU A 88 -4.18 -4.12 -1.07
N LEU A 89 -4.78 -4.09 0.12
CA LEU A 89 -4.46 -4.99 1.23
C LEU A 89 -4.71 -6.45 0.85
N TYR A 90 -5.81 -6.71 0.14
CA TYR A 90 -6.10 -8.02 -0.43
C TYR A 90 -4.99 -8.46 -1.40
N GLY A 91 -4.66 -7.64 -2.39
CA GLY A 91 -3.60 -7.94 -3.35
C GLY A 91 -2.25 -8.18 -2.66
N MET A 92 -1.94 -7.41 -1.63
CA MET A 92 -0.71 -7.58 -0.84
C MET A 92 -0.70 -8.88 -0.03
N TRP A 93 -1.84 -9.27 0.51
CA TRP A 93 -1.99 -10.49 1.31
C TRP A 93 -1.86 -11.76 0.45
N TYR A 94 -2.53 -11.77 -0.71
CA TYR A 94 -2.52 -12.90 -1.64
C TYR A 94 -1.38 -12.85 -2.66
N ARG A 95 -0.60 -11.76 -2.67
CA ARG A 95 0.55 -11.52 -3.57
C ARG A 95 0.18 -11.52 -5.04
N GLU A 96 -0.98 -10.95 -5.34
CA GLU A 96 -1.46 -10.87 -6.70
C GLU A 96 -0.52 -10.04 -7.58
N SER A 97 -0.35 -10.47 -8.83
CA SER A 97 0.62 -9.85 -9.75
C SER A 97 0.28 -8.44 -10.19
N TRP A 98 -0.99 -8.06 -10.11
CA TRP A 98 -1.46 -6.70 -10.37
C TRP A 98 -1.25 -5.75 -9.18
N THR A 99 -0.94 -6.25 -7.98
CA THR A 99 -0.86 -5.44 -6.75
C THR A 99 0.12 -4.29 -6.86
N TRP A 100 1.27 -4.50 -7.51
CA TRP A 100 2.28 -3.46 -7.62
C TRP A 100 1.85 -2.33 -8.55
N GLN A 101 1.19 -2.66 -9.68
CA GLN A 101 0.64 -1.67 -10.61
C GLN A 101 -0.48 -0.89 -9.95
N TYR A 102 -1.35 -1.61 -9.24
CA TYR A 102 -2.45 -1.02 -8.49
C TYR A 102 -1.96 -0.09 -7.39
N GLY A 103 -1.00 -0.52 -6.56
CA GLY A 103 -0.42 0.31 -5.51
C GLY A 103 0.28 1.56 -6.05
N MET A 104 0.98 1.45 -7.18
CA MET A 104 1.55 2.60 -7.88
C MET A 104 0.48 3.58 -8.37
N GLY A 105 -0.59 3.07 -8.98
CA GLY A 105 -1.72 3.89 -9.42
C GLY A 105 -2.45 4.54 -8.24
N TYR A 106 -2.69 3.80 -7.17
CA TYR A 106 -3.37 4.28 -5.99
C TYR A 106 -2.58 5.38 -5.28
N PHE A 107 -1.34 5.11 -4.87
CA PHE A 107 -0.55 6.10 -4.13
C PHE A 107 -0.05 7.24 -5.02
N GLY A 108 0.39 6.95 -6.23
CA GLY A 108 0.92 7.95 -7.16
C GLY A 108 -0.18 8.75 -7.85
N LEU A 109 -1.05 8.10 -8.62
CA LEU A 109 -2.03 8.79 -9.44
C LEU A 109 -3.24 9.25 -8.62
N ILE A 110 -3.77 8.44 -7.72
CA ILE A 110 -5.01 8.80 -7.02
C ILE A 110 -4.70 9.73 -5.85
N VAL A 111 -3.75 9.38 -4.98
CA VAL A 111 -3.54 10.14 -3.74
C VAL A 111 -2.62 11.35 -3.94
N VAL A 112 -1.46 11.18 -4.57
CA VAL A 112 -0.51 12.30 -4.75
C VAL A 112 -1.05 13.34 -5.73
N LEU A 113 -1.54 12.94 -6.91
CA LEU A 113 -2.08 13.90 -7.87
C LEU A 113 -3.28 14.66 -7.29
N ASN A 114 -4.20 13.96 -6.60
CA ASN A 114 -5.34 14.62 -5.96
C ASN A 114 -4.87 15.67 -4.93
N ARG A 115 -3.89 15.33 -4.10
CA ARG A 115 -3.34 16.26 -3.09
C ARG A 115 -2.68 17.47 -3.74
N ILE A 116 -1.95 17.28 -4.86
CA ILE A 116 -1.33 18.39 -5.60
C ILE A 116 -2.41 19.31 -6.18
N LEU A 117 -3.43 18.74 -6.83
CA LEU A 117 -4.51 19.51 -7.46
C LEU A 117 -5.40 20.24 -6.46
N ALA A 118 -5.44 19.79 -5.20
CA ALA A 118 -6.16 20.45 -4.13
C ALA A 118 -5.36 21.54 -3.41
N ILE A 119 -4.08 21.78 -3.76
CA ILE A 119 -3.26 22.86 -3.17
C ILE A 119 -3.86 24.24 -3.44
N PRO A 120 -4.24 24.61 -4.69
CA PRO A 120 -4.77 25.94 -4.97
C PRO A 120 -6.09 26.23 -4.23
N SER A 121 -6.97 25.24 -4.12
CA SER A 121 -8.25 25.40 -3.40
C SER A 121 -8.05 25.51 -1.88
N ALA A 122 -7.10 24.78 -1.31
CA ALA A 122 -6.75 24.90 0.10
C ALA A 122 -6.03 26.23 0.43
N ALA A 123 -5.19 26.73 -0.48
CA ALA A 123 -4.53 28.03 -0.38
C ALA A 123 -5.53 29.19 -0.29
N ALA A 124 -6.60 29.11 -1.09
CA ALA A 124 -7.64 30.13 -1.13
C ALA A 124 -8.55 30.12 0.11
N GLN A 125 -8.69 28.97 0.78
CA GLN A 125 -9.59 28.81 1.93
C GLN A 125 -8.90 28.99 3.29
N SER A 126 -7.60 28.75 3.38
CA SER A 126 -6.86 28.80 4.64
C SER A 126 -5.98 30.04 4.72
N GLY A 127 -6.43 31.07 5.44
CA GLY A 127 -5.58 32.20 5.85
C GLY A 127 -4.39 31.79 6.76
N ALA A 128 -4.24 30.50 7.07
CA ALA A 128 -3.19 29.87 7.85
C ALA A 128 -2.29 29.00 6.95
N VAL A 129 -1.48 29.67 6.14
CA VAL A 129 -0.63 29.08 5.07
C VAL A 129 0.53 28.22 5.62
N GLY A 130 0.84 28.26 6.92
CA GLY A 130 2.04 27.57 7.47
C GLY A 130 1.82 26.09 7.82
N ALA A 131 0.88 25.81 8.72
CA ALA A 131 0.69 24.47 9.31
C ALA A 131 -0.10 23.51 8.41
N ALA A 132 -1.06 24.05 7.63
CA ALA A 132 -1.79 23.25 6.65
C ALA A 132 -0.83 22.74 5.56
N TYR A 133 0.05 23.59 5.03
CA TYR A 133 0.98 23.21 3.98
C TYR A 133 1.99 22.15 4.43
N THR A 134 2.49 22.22 5.66
CA THR A 134 3.40 21.20 6.21
C THR A 134 2.73 19.83 6.32
N GLY A 135 1.48 19.76 6.79
CA GLY A 135 0.72 18.51 6.81
C GLY A 135 0.42 17.93 5.42
N TRP A 136 0.19 18.80 4.44
CA TRP A 136 -0.09 18.40 3.05
C TRP A 136 1.15 17.86 2.35
N VAL A 137 2.27 18.57 2.44
CA VAL A 137 3.57 18.14 1.89
C VAL A 137 4.00 16.83 2.54
N PHE A 138 3.86 16.70 3.87
CA PHE A 138 4.12 15.44 4.57
C PHE A 138 3.27 14.30 3.98
N GLY A 139 1.97 14.53 3.80
CA GLY A 139 1.07 13.55 3.18
C GLY A 139 1.51 13.13 1.78
N ILE A 140 1.96 14.07 0.94
CA ILE A 140 2.49 13.77 -0.40
C ILE A 140 3.75 12.91 -0.31
N LEU A 141 4.72 13.33 0.51
CA LEU A 141 6.00 12.62 0.67
C LEU A 141 5.81 11.18 1.19
N VAL A 142 4.91 10.98 2.15
CA VAL A 142 4.57 9.64 2.64
C VAL A 142 4.02 8.79 1.51
N ASN A 143 3.06 9.28 0.72
CA ASN A 143 2.48 8.49 -0.37
C ASN A 143 3.51 8.19 -1.49
N ILE A 144 4.42 9.11 -1.79
CA ILE A 144 5.54 8.85 -2.70
C ILE A 144 6.44 7.74 -2.15
N ALA A 145 6.77 7.76 -0.86
CA ALA A 145 7.58 6.73 -0.23
C ALA A 145 6.89 5.35 -0.25
N LEU A 146 5.58 5.31 0.00
CA LEU A 146 4.78 4.08 -0.08
C LEU A 146 4.75 3.52 -1.52
N ALA A 147 4.53 4.38 -2.53
CA ALA A 147 4.61 3.99 -3.93
C ALA A 147 6.00 3.43 -4.28
N TYR A 148 7.06 4.09 -3.83
CA TYR A 148 8.44 3.65 -4.03
C TYR A 148 8.70 2.26 -3.39
N PHE A 149 8.22 2.02 -2.18
CA PHE A 149 8.35 0.71 -1.53
C PHE A 149 7.63 -0.39 -2.30
N ILE A 150 6.45 -0.13 -2.85
CA ILE A 150 5.74 -1.10 -3.70
C ILE A 150 6.54 -1.37 -4.97
N TYR A 151 6.98 -0.32 -5.66
CA TYR A 151 7.76 -0.45 -6.89
C TYR A 151 9.05 -1.25 -6.69
N LYS A 152 9.79 -0.95 -5.62
CA LYS A 152 11.04 -1.63 -5.27
C LYS A 152 10.83 -3.12 -5.00
N ASN A 153 9.65 -3.51 -4.53
CA ASN A 153 9.30 -4.90 -4.24
C ASN A 153 8.35 -5.50 -5.29
N LYS A 154 8.30 -4.96 -6.52
CA LYS A 154 7.43 -5.49 -7.59
C LYS A 154 7.65 -6.98 -7.89
N ASP A 155 8.89 -7.46 -7.71
CA ASP A 155 9.25 -8.85 -7.97
C ASP A 155 8.64 -9.81 -6.94
N TYR A 156 8.33 -9.33 -5.73
CA TYR A 156 7.62 -10.11 -4.70
C TYR A 156 6.20 -10.46 -5.13
N PHE A 157 5.58 -9.62 -5.96
CA PHE A 157 4.26 -9.85 -6.54
C PHE A 157 4.35 -10.63 -7.87
N GLY A 158 5.52 -11.13 -8.28
CA GLY A 158 5.66 -11.78 -9.59
C GLY A 158 5.75 -10.82 -10.77
N GLY A 159 6.10 -9.55 -10.55
CA GLY A 159 6.27 -8.52 -11.59
C GLY A 159 7.37 -8.76 -12.63
N ARG A 160 8.01 -9.94 -12.63
CA ARG A 160 8.96 -10.39 -13.67
C ARG A 160 8.28 -11.09 -14.85
N SER A 161 6.98 -11.41 -14.79
CA SER A 161 6.28 -12.17 -15.83
C SER A 161 5.67 -11.33 -16.97
N PHE A 162 5.59 -10.01 -16.86
CA PHE A 162 5.14 -9.16 -17.97
C PHE A 162 6.32 -8.72 -18.84
N ARG A 163 6.85 -9.67 -19.62
CA ARG A 163 7.66 -9.39 -20.80
C ARG A 163 6.72 -9.44 -22.00
N PHE A 164 6.34 -8.27 -22.51
CA PHE A 164 5.82 -8.14 -23.88
C PHE A 164 6.99 -8.18 -24.86
#